data_AF-A0A8S2SY50-F1
#
_entry.id   AF-A0A8S2SY50-F1
#
_cell.length_a   1.000
_cell.length_b   1.000
_cell.length_c   1.000
_cell.angle_alpha   90.00
_cell.angle_beta   90.00
_cell.angle_gamma   90.00
#
_symmetry.space_group_name_H-M   'P 1'
#
loop_
_entity.id
_entity.type
_entity.pdbx_description
1 polymer ?
#
loop_
_entity_poly.entity_id
_entity_poly.type
_entity_poly.pdbx_seq_one_letter_code
_entity_poly.pdbx_strand_id
1 'polypeptide(L)'
;MTTTTADDSNTMANLPNEPLINIERFRSPNENDRQWMYRKLFIETYWNEYNEERLLCLSQCYMNTKCLGCKYMDPLKSLLEQLEKKVNLPSMNSDVSSNGSQKITESHSGKSKTPVPDEKTSL
;
A
#
# COMPACT_ATOMS: atom_id res chain seq x y z
N MET A 1 -5.78 -67.34 0.40
CA MET A 1 -4.93 -66.94 -0.74
C MET A 1 -5.22 -65.47 -1.03
N THR A 2 -4.18 -64.64 -0.90
CA THR A 2 -3.92 -63.32 -1.51
C THR A 2 -5.00 -62.23 -1.39
N THR A 3 -4.89 -61.21 -0.54
CA THR A 3 -4.03 -59.99 -0.62
C THR A 3 -4.11 -59.21 -1.92
N THR A 4 -4.45 -57.92 -1.77
CA THR A 4 -3.86 -56.77 -2.48
C THR A 4 -4.27 -56.49 -3.93
N THR A 5 -4.82 -55.30 -4.13
CA THR A 5 -4.66 -54.43 -5.31
C THR A 5 -4.82 -53.01 -4.75
N ALA A 6 -3.74 -52.28 -4.38
CA ALA A 6 -2.87 -51.44 -5.23
C ALA A 6 -3.71 -50.44 -6.07
N ASP A 7 -3.90 -49.21 -5.60
CA ASP A 7 -3.07 -47.99 -5.81
C ASP A 7 -3.53 -47.21 -7.06
N ASP A 8 -3.17 -45.92 -7.09
CA ASP A 8 -3.34 -44.93 -8.17
C ASP A 8 -4.66 -44.12 -8.08
N SER A 9 -4.67 -42.90 -7.53
CA SER A 9 -4.05 -41.76 -8.21
C SER A 9 -3.79 -40.59 -7.25
N ASN A 10 -2.52 -40.42 -6.89
CA ASN A 10 -1.95 -39.12 -6.58
C ASN A 10 -1.82 -38.33 -7.90
N THR A 11 -2.59 -37.25 -8.12
CA THR A 11 -2.24 -36.12 -9.01
C THR A 11 -3.23 -34.96 -8.85
N MET A 12 -2.80 -33.89 -8.19
CA MET A 12 -2.95 -32.49 -8.63
C MET A 12 -2.11 -31.63 -7.68
N ALA A 13 -0.79 -31.60 -7.86
CA ALA A 13 -0.10 -30.66 -8.74
C ALA A 13 -0.26 -29.20 -8.26
N ASN A 14 0.77 -28.75 -7.54
CA ASN A 14 1.28 -27.37 -7.51
C ASN A 14 0.24 -26.26 -7.71
N LEU A 15 -0.37 -25.80 -6.61
CA LEU A 15 -0.87 -24.43 -6.60
C LEU A 15 0.37 -23.52 -6.58
N PRO A 16 0.62 -22.70 -7.63
CA PRO A 16 1.68 -21.71 -7.56
C PRO A 16 1.38 -20.80 -6.37
N ASN A 17 2.43 -20.36 -5.71
CA ASN A 17 2.49 -19.60 -4.47
C ASN A 17 1.58 -18.34 -4.52
N GLU A 18 0.27 -18.52 -4.44
CA GLU A 18 -0.71 -17.46 -4.23
C GLU A 18 -0.33 -16.82 -2.89
N PRO A 19 -0.08 -15.50 -2.83
CA PRO A 19 0.09 -14.86 -1.55
C PRO A 19 -1.17 -15.19 -0.74
N LEU A 20 -1.01 -15.84 0.41
CA LEU A 20 -2.13 -16.28 1.27
C LEU A 20 -3.04 -15.12 1.74
N ILE A 21 -2.69 -13.88 1.38
CA ILE A 21 -3.37 -12.66 1.75
C ILE A 21 -4.07 -12.08 0.53
N ASN A 22 -5.34 -11.73 0.72
CA ASN A 22 -6.10 -10.96 -0.24
C ASN A 22 -5.63 -9.50 -0.26
N ILE A 23 -4.62 -9.19 -1.09
CA ILE A 23 -4.01 -7.85 -1.20
C ILE A 23 -4.99 -6.82 -1.75
N GLU A 24 -5.99 -7.22 -2.53
CA GLU A 24 -7.01 -6.32 -3.07
C GLU A 24 -7.80 -5.58 -1.99
N ARG A 25 -7.84 -6.11 -0.74
CA ARG A 25 -8.45 -5.42 0.40
C ARG A 25 -7.79 -4.08 0.76
N PHE A 26 -6.55 -3.86 0.34
CA PHE A 26 -5.78 -2.64 0.64
C PHE A 26 -5.93 -1.55 -0.44
N ARG A 27 -6.63 -1.85 -1.54
CA ARG A 27 -6.91 -0.89 -2.61
C ARG A 27 -7.91 0.16 -2.12
N SER A 28 -7.60 1.43 -2.33
CA SER A 28 -8.56 2.50 -2.06
C SER A 28 -9.54 2.67 -3.24
N PRO A 29 -10.81 3.02 -2.99
CA PRO A 29 -11.82 3.17 -4.05
C PRO A 29 -11.50 4.33 -5.01
N ASN A 30 -10.78 5.34 -4.53
CA ASN A 30 -10.39 6.51 -5.31
C ASN A 30 -9.00 6.35 -5.97
N GLU A 31 -8.40 5.16 -5.87
CA GLU A 31 -7.08 4.88 -6.40
C GLU A 31 -7.17 4.38 -7.84
N ASN A 32 -6.51 5.09 -8.76
CA ASN A 32 -6.48 4.68 -10.16
C ASN A 32 -5.59 3.44 -10.36
N ASP A 33 -5.74 2.78 -11.52
CA ASP A 33 -5.06 1.50 -11.78
C ASP A 33 -3.54 1.62 -11.73
N ARG A 34 -2.98 2.74 -12.21
CA ARG A 34 -1.53 2.98 -12.19
C ARG A 34 -1.02 3.10 -10.75
N GLN A 35 -1.70 3.88 -9.91
CA GLN A 35 -1.36 4.03 -8.50
C GLN A 35 -1.45 2.69 -7.76
N TRP A 36 -2.56 1.96 -7.97
CA TRP A 36 -2.77 0.66 -7.35
C TRP A 36 -1.71 -0.34 -7.77
N MET A 37 -1.34 -0.40 -9.05
CA MET A 37 -0.28 -1.27 -9.55
C MET A 37 1.04 -1.07 -8.80
N TYR A 38 1.50 0.18 -8.62
CA TYR A 38 2.73 0.45 -7.88
C TYR A 38 2.63 0.01 -6.40
N ARG A 39 1.50 0.27 -5.74
CA ARG A 39 1.30 -0.16 -4.34
C ARG A 39 1.22 -1.68 -4.22
N LYS A 40 0.45 -2.33 -5.08
CA LYS A 40 0.24 -3.77 -5.08
C LYS A 40 1.57 -4.51 -5.24
N LEU A 41 2.36 -4.14 -6.24
CA LEU A 41 3.69 -4.74 -6.47
C LEU A 41 4.60 -4.55 -5.25
N PHE A 42 4.56 -3.37 -4.62
CA PHE A 42 5.35 -3.10 -3.42
C PHE A 42 4.91 -3.98 -2.24
N ILE A 43 3.60 -4.10 -2.01
CA ILE A 43 3.03 -4.93 -0.93
C ILE A 43 3.36 -6.41 -1.17
N GLU A 44 3.15 -6.92 -2.38
CA GLU A 44 3.48 -8.30 -2.77
C GLU A 44 4.95 -8.64 -2.55
N THR A 45 5.84 -7.71 -2.92
CA THR A 45 7.30 -7.90 -2.81
C THR A 45 7.77 -8.02 -1.36
N TYR A 46 7.13 -7.29 -0.44
CA TYR A 46 7.62 -7.05 0.92
C TYR A 46 6.71 -7.58 2.03
N TRP A 47 5.64 -8.29 1.67
CA TRP A 47 4.65 -8.81 2.61
C TRP A 47 5.25 -9.59 3.79
N ASN A 48 6.26 -10.41 3.52
CA ASN A 48 6.89 -11.26 4.53
C ASN A 48 8.05 -10.59 5.29
N GLU A 49 8.41 -9.36 4.93
CA GLU A 49 9.59 -8.65 5.48
C GLU A 49 9.22 -7.52 6.45
N TYR A 50 8.01 -6.98 6.33
CA TYR A 50 7.53 -5.86 7.13
C TYR A 50 6.20 -6.20 7.77
N ASN A 51 5.93 -5.60 8.93
CA ASN A 51 4.58 -5.63 9.48
C ASN A 51 3.60 -4.89 8.55
N GLU A 52 2.32 -5.27 8.60
CA GLU A 52 1.29 -4.77 7.69
C GLU A 52 1.21 -3.24 7.70
N GLU A 53 1.09 -2.61 8.87
CA GLU A 53 0.92 -1.16 9.00
C GLU A 53 2.09 -0.38 8.37
N ARG A 54 3.33 -0.78 8.69
CA ARG A 54 4.53 -0.16 8.14
C ARG A 54 4.63 -0.40 6.64
N LEU A 55 4.31 -1.60 6.17
CA LEU A 55 4.33 -1.93 4.75
C LEU A 55 3.33 -1.08 3.97
N LEU A 56 2.11 -0.92 4.47
CA LEU A 56 1.09 -0.09 3.84
C LEU A 56 1.53 1.37 3.78
N CYS A 57 2.12 1.90 4.85
CA CYS A 57 2.70 3.24 4.88
C CYS A 57 3.81 3.41 3.83
N LEU A 58 4.78 2.50 3.79
CA LEU A 58 5.87 2.53 2.82
C LEU A 58 5.37 2.40 1.38
N SER A 59 4.37 1.55 1.13
CA SER A 59 3.74 1.40 -0.19
C SER A 59 3.13 2.71 -0.68
N GLN A 60 2.47 3.45 0.23
CA GLN A 60 1.86 4.74 -0.08
C GLN A 60 2.93 5.79 -0.39
N CYS A 61 3.97 5.88 0.44
CA CYS A 61 5.10 6.77 0.18
C CYS A 61 5.76 6.46 -1.17
N TYR A 62 6.01 5.19 -1.46
CA TYR A 62 6.56 4.74 -2.73
C TYR A 62 5.67 5.19 -3.90
N MET A 63 4.38 4.88 -3.88
CA MET A 63 3.45 5.29 -4.93
C MET A 63 3.42 6.81 -5.11
N ASN A 64 3.39 7.58 -4.02
CA ASN A 64 3.43 9.04 -4.08
C ASN A 64 4.70 9.55 -4.78
N THR A 65 5.85 8.92 -4.59
CA THR A 65 7.07 9.29 -5.36
C THR A 65 6.93 9.00 -6.86
N LYS A 66 6.29 7.89 -7.25
CA LYS A 66 6.20 7.44 -8.65
C LYS A 66 5.09 8.09 -9.46
N CYS A 67 3.94 8.34 -8.82
CA CYS A 67 2.76 8.87 -9.49
C CYS A 67 2.58 10.37 -9.28
N LEU A 68 2.97 10.91 -8.12
CA LEU A 68 2.73 12.29 -7.73
C LEU A 68 4.02 13.13 -7.69
N GLY A 69 5.19 12.52 -7.86
CA GLY A 69 6.49 13.21 -7.80
C GLY A 69 6.85 13.75 -6.41
N CYS A 70 6.24 13.20 -5.35
CA CYS A 70 6.53 13.62 -3.98
C CYS A 70 8.01 13.39 -3.62
N LYS A 71 8.57 14.31 -2.85
CA LYS A 71 9.94 14.22 -2.32
C LYS A 71 9.88 14.10 -0.81
N TYR A 72 10.62 13.14 -0.28
CA TYR A 72 10.73 12.87 1.15
C TYR A 72 12.13 13.20 1.66
N MET A 73 12.28 13.34 2.97
CA MET A 73 13.59 13.50 3.64
C MET A 73 14.56 12.38 3.28
N ASP A 74 15.86 12.69 3.27
CA ASP A 74 16.92 11.78 2.77
C ASP A 74 16.88 10.36 3.35
N PRO A 75 16.63 10.14 4.67
CA PRO A 75 16.56 8.79 5.21
C PRO A 75 15.44 7.94 4.58
N LEU A 76 14.26 8.53 4.39
CA LEU A 76 13.11 7.83 3.80
C LEU A 76 13.30 7.66 2.29
N LYS A 77 13.82 8.67 1.60
CA LYS A 77 14.12 8.58 0.18
C LYS A 77 15.13 7.45 -0.11
N SER A 78 16.23 7.39 0.61
CA SER A 78 17.26 6.35 0.46
C SER A 78 16.69 4.95 0.72
N LEU A 79 15.84 4.81 1.75
CA LEU A 79 15.13 3.55 2.01
C LEU A 79 14.24 3.14 0.84
N LEU A 80 13.42 4.05 0.31
CA LEU A 80 12.54 3.75 -0.82
C LEU A 80 13.33 3.37 -2.08
N GLU A 81 14.45 4.03 -2.37
CA GLU A 81 15.34 3.70 -3.48
C GLU A 81 15.99 2.32 -3.31
N GLN A 82 16.33 1.94 -2.08
CA GLN A 82 16.86 0.61 -1.79
C GLN A 82 15.79 -0.46 -2.02
N LEU A 83 14.56 -0.22 -1.56
CA LEU A 83 13.46 -1.18 -1.68
C LEU A 83 12.95 -1.30 -3.13
N GLU A 84 12.98 -0.22 -3.90
CA GLU A 84 12.59 -0.25 -5.30
C GLU A 84 13.34 -1.30 -6.12
N LYS A 85 14.60 -1.58 -5.78
CA LYS A 85 15.45 -2.53 -6.52
C LYS A 85 14.89 -3.95 -6.60
N LYS A 86 14.01 -4.34 -5.66
CA LYS A 86 13.36 -5.66 -5.65
C LYS A 86 11.97 -5.65 -6.27
N VAL A 87 11.37 -4.47 -6.46
CA VAL A 87 10.02 -4.34 -7.01
C VAL A 87 10.07 -4.60 -8.51
N ASN A 88 9.32 -5.59 -8.98
CA ASN A 88 9.26 -5.94 -10.39
C ASN A 88 8.31 -4.99 -11.14
N LEU A 89 8.84 -3.87 -11.63
CA LEU A 89 8.07 -2.87 -12.35
C LEU A 89 7.84 -3.29 -13.81
N PRO A 90 6.60 -3.23 -14.32
CA PRO A 90 6.36 -3.37 -15.74
C PRO A 90 6.98 -2.17 -16.48
N SER A 91 7.74 -2.44 -17.53
CA SER A 91 8.31 -1.43 -18.42
C SER A 91 7.18 -0.70 -19.16
N MET A 92 6.63 0.37 -18.58
CA MET A 92 5.63 1.19 -19.25
C MET A 92 6.29 2.04 -20.35
N ASN A 93 5.84 1.85 -21.59
CA ASN A 93 6.12 2.77 -22.70
C ASN A 93 5.60 4.17 -22.35
N SER A 94 6.43 5.19 -22.57
CA SER A 94 6.22 6.55 -22.10
C SER A 94 5.28 7.34 -23.01
N ASP A 95 3.97 7.16 -22.87
CA ASP A 95 3.00 8.16 -23.33
C ASP A 95 2.60 9.01 -22.12
N VAL A 96 3.39 10.05 -21.90
CA VAL A 96 3.22 11.01 -20.80
C VAL A 96 1.97 11.85 -21.10
N SER A 97 0.90 11.67 -20.33
CA SER A 97 -0.15 12.66 -20.18
C SER A 97 -0.21 13.06 -18.71
N SER A 98 0.66 14.01 -18.35
CA SER A 98 0.58 14.72 -17.09
C SER A 98 -0.72 15.52 -17.07
N ASN A 99 -1.70 15.10 -16.28
CA ASN A 99 -2.74 15.96 -15.75
C ASN A 99 -3.29 15.36 -14.46
N GLY A 100 -3.11 16.07 -13.35
CA GLY A 100 -3.68 15.67 -12.07
C GLY A 100 -3.06 16.34 -10.85
N SER A 101 -3.01 17.67 -10.82
CA SER A 101 -2.82 18.42 -9.57
C SER A 101 -3.99 18.12 -8.64
N GLN A 102 -3.85 17.13 -7.74
CA GLN A 102 -4.78 16.98 -6.64
C GLN A 102 -4.41 17.99 -5.54
N LYS A 103 -5.26 19.01 -5.46
CA LYS A 103 -5.31 20.05 -4.43
C LYS A 103 -5.53 19.38 -3.06
N ILE A 104 -4.46 19.22 -2.29
CA ILE A 104 -4.55 18.93 -0.86
C ILE A 104 -5.23 20.12 -0.16
N THR A 105 -6.49 19.94 0.22
CA THR A 105 -7.19 20.83 1.15
C THR A 105 -6.73 20.53 2.57
N GLU A 106 -6.30 21.58 3.27
CA GLU A 106 -5.86 21.58 4.66
C GLU A 106 -6.80 20.84 5.63
N SER A 107 -6.20 19.84 6.29
CA SER A 107 -6.23 19.57 7.74
C SER A 107 -7.33 20.22 8.58
N HIS A 108 -8.18 19.37 9.18
CA HIS A 108 -8.79 19.61 10.50
C HIS A 108 -8.32 18.52 11.47
N SER A 109 -7.65 18.91 12.56
CA SER A 109 -7.94 18.43 13.93
C SER A 109 -6.88 18.88 14.95
N GLY A 110 -7.35 19.67 15.93
CA GLY A 110 -6.84 19.76 17.31
C GLY A 110 -5.90 20.94 17.58
N LYS A 111 -6.03 21.74 18.65
CA LYS A 111 -6.92 21.76 19.82
C LYS A 111 -6.58 23.03 20.62
N SER A 112 -7.54 23.83 21.11
CA SER A 112 -7.46 24.52 22.43
C SER A 112 -8.63 25.48 22.74
N LYS A 113 -9.18 25.25 23.95
CA LYS A 113 -9.88 26.15 24.88
C LYS A 113 -11.26 26.74 24.51
N THR A 114 -12.27 26.13 25.14
CA THR A 114 -13.56 26.72 25.52
C THR A 114 -13.38 27.92 26.46
N PRO A 115 -14.12 29.04 26.28
CA PRO A 115 -14.33 30.04 27.32
C PRO A 115 -15.55 29.68 28.19
N VAL A 116 -15.38 29.85 29.50
CA VAL A 116 -16.42 29.73 30.54
C VAL A 116 -17.37 30.94 30.44
N PRO A 117 -18.70 30.80 30.63
CA PRO A 117 -19.61 31.95 30.64
C PRO A 117 -19.65 32.61 32.03
N ASP A 118 -19.51 33.94 32.07
CA ASP A 118 -19.75 34.76 33.26
C ASP A 118 -21.25 34.82 33.58
N GLU A 119 -21.65 34.17 34.67
CA GLU A 119 -22.99 34.30 35.23
C GLU A 119 -23.04 35.55 36.11
N LYS A 120 -23.93 36.48 35.74
CA LYS A 120 -24.29 37.66 36.54
C LYS A 120 -24.94 37.22 37.85
N THR A 121 -24.51 37.77 38.97
CA THR A 121 -25.36 37.88 40.16
C THR A 121 -25.32 39.31 40.69
N SER A 122 -26.49 39.93 40.63
CA SER A 122 -26.84 41.19 41.29
C SER A 122 -26.85 41.04 42.80
N LEU A 123 -26.38 42.07 43.51
CA LEU A 123 -26.96 42.59 44.76
C LEU A 123 -26.46 44.02 44.98
#